data_AF-A0A060CIN8-F1
#
_entry.id   AF-A0A060CIN8-F1
#
_cell.length_a   1.000
_cell.length_b   1.000
_cell.length_c   1.000
_cell.angle_alpha   90.00
_cell.angle_beta   90.00
_cell.angle_gamma   90.00
#
_symmetry.space_group_name_H-M   'P 1'
#
loop_
_entity.id
_entity.type
_entity.pdbx_description
1 polymer ?
#
loop_
_entity_poly.entity_id
_entity_poly.type
_entity_poly.pdbx_seq_one_letter_code
_entity_poly.pdbx_strand_id
1 'polypeptide(L)'
;AAASSGTATLETALMKLPTVLVYRLASLTWWAAQRLVHVKYAGLPNLLVNREVTPELLQEKATSRGIAEHLSRWLEDEQCRQEISGNWKKSARPWDPGVLCTVRQHSF
;
A
#
# COMPACT_ATOMS: atom_id res chain seq x y z
N ALA A 1 -7.95 6.81 -0.11
CA ALA A 1 -7.19 7.24 -1.31
C ALA A 1 -6.79 6.01 -2.14
N ALA A 2 -6.39 6.18 -3.40
CA ALA A 2 -5.80 5.10 -4.20
C ALA A 2 -4.47 5.58 -4.79
N ALA A 3 -3.41 4.79 -4.66
CA ALA A 3 -2.07 5.14 -5.11
C ALA A 3 -1.41 3.99 -5.87
N SER A 4 -0.74 4.33 -6.97
CA SER A 4 0.03 3.40 -7.80
C SER A 4 1.53 3.74 -7.83
N SER A 5 1.93 4.91 -7.32
CA SER A 5 3.35 5.27 -7.19
C SER A 5 3.86 4.85 -5.81
N GLY A 6 5.09 4.34 -5.75
CA GLY A 6 5.75 3.97 -4.50
C GLY A 6 5.87 5.15 -3.52
N THR A 7 6.14 6.35 -4.04
CA THR A 7 6.25 7.59 -3.24
C THR A 7 4.90 8.05 -2.71
N ALA A 8 3.87 8.12 -3.56
CA ALA A 8 2.52 8.48 -3.15
C ALA A 8 1.94 7.48 -2.13
N THR A 9 2.30 6.20 -2.25
CA THR A 9 1.91 5.19 -1.27
C THR A 9 2.61 5.44 0.07
N LEU A 10 3.89 5.79 0.06
CA LEU A 10 4.58 6.11 1.30
C LEU A 10 4.03 7.40 1.94
N GLU A 11 3.79 8.45 1.16
CA GLU A 11 3.22 9.71 1.65
C GLU A 11 1.84 9.51 2.28
N THR A 12 0.98 8.73 1.63
CA THR A 12 -0.35 8.41 2.18
C THR A 12 -0.26 7.52 3.42
N ALA A 13 0.70 6.60 3.47
CA ALA A 13 0.96 5.79 4.65
C ALA A 13 1.52 6.64 5.81
N LEU A 14 2.36 7.64 5.52
CA LEU A 14 2.86 8.62 6.49
C LEU A 14 1.75 9.48 7.08
N MET A 15 0.80 9.88 6.24
CA MET A 15 -0.40 10.60 6.66
C MET A 15 -1.41 9.70 7.40
N LYS A 16 -1.11 8.41 7.58
CA LYS A 16 -1.99 7.40 8.20
C LYS A 16 -3.36 7.33 7.50
N LEU A 17 -3.37 7.57 6.19
CA LEU A 17 -4.59 7.58 5.40
C LEU A 17 -4.93 6.18 4.91
N PRO A 18 -6.21 5.76 4.99
CA PRO A 18 -6.66 4.51 4.38
C PRO A 18 -6.44 4.60 2.85
N THR A 19 -5.51 3.80 2.34
CA THR A 19 -5.08 3.85 0.94
C THR A 19 -5.09 2.46 0.33
N VAL A 20 -5.69 2.34 -0.85
CA VAL A 20 -5.64 1.13 -1.66
C VAL A 20 -4.42 1.23 -2.57
N LEU A 21 -3.56 0.23 -2.48
CA LEU A 21 -2.39 0.05 -3.32
C LEU A 21 -2.82 -0.63 -4.62
N VAL A 22 -2.54 -0.02 -5.76
CA VAL A 22 -2.92 -0.57 -7.06
C VAL A 22 -1.69 -0.68 -7.95
N TYR A 23 -1.30 -1.91 -8.30
CA TYR A 23 -0.18 -2.15 -9.19
C TYR A 23 -0.57 -3.07 -10.35
N ARG A 24 -0.35 -2.58 -11.58
CA ARG A 24 -0.51 -3.35 -12.80
C ARG A 24 0.81 -3.34 -13.58
N LEU A 25 1.41 -4.51 -13.71
CA LEU A 25 2.66 -4.76 -14.42
C LEU A 25 2.36 -5.51 -15.73
N ALA A 26 3.23 -5.38 -16.72
CA ALA A 26 3.14 -6.22 -17.91
C ALA A 26 3.29 -7.71 -17.54
N SER A 27 2.56 -8.59 -18.22
CA SER A 27 2.48 -10.02 -17.88
C SER A 27 3.85 -10.70 -17.84
N LEU A 28 4.75 -10.32 -18.76
CA LEU A 28 6.12 -10.82 -18.83
C LEU A 28 6.96 -10.32 -17.64
N THR A 29 6.83 -9.03 -17.29
CA THR A 29 7.50 -8.43 -16.14
C THR A 29 7.05 -9.07 -14.84
N TRP A 30 5.76 -9.38 -14.71
CA TRP A 30 5.21 -10.06 -13.53
C TRP A 30 5.73 -11.48 -13.39
N TRP A 31 5.79 -12.23 -14.50
CA TRP A 31 6.36 -13.58 -14.49
C TRP A 31 7.83 -13.58 -14.08
N ALA A 32 8.61 -12.60 -14.55
CA ALA A 32 10.00 -12.41 -14.14
C ALA A 32 10.11 -11.97 -12.67
N ALA A 33 9.28 -11.01 -12.23
CA ALA A 33 9.27 -10.51 -10.86
C ALA A 33 8.93 -11.60 -9.85
N GLN A 34 7.97 -12.49 -10.15
CA GLN A 34 7.62 -13.64 -9.32
C GLN A 34 8.79 -14.64 -9.15
N ARG A 35 9.68 -14.73 -10.16
CA ARG A 35 10.86 -15.60 -10.09
C ARG A 35 12.07 -14.93 -9.42
N LEU A 36 12.24 -13.62 -9.61
CA LEU A 36 13.37 -12.88 -9.08
C LEU A 36 13.15 -12.41 -7.64
N VAL A 37 11.92 -12.05 -7.28
CA VAL A 37 11.59 -11.33 -6.05
C VAL A 37 10.68 -12.19 -5.16
N HIS A 38 11.26 -12.80 -4.13
CA HIS A 38 10.53 -13.56 -3.10
C HIS A 38 9.95 -12.65 -1.99
N VAL A 39 9.32 -11.53 -2.36
CA VAL A 39 8.70 -10.62 -1.39
C VAL A 39 7.21 -10.96 -1.22
N LYS A 40 6.76 -11.02 0.03
CA LYS A 40 5.35 -11.32 0.37
C LYS A 40 4.38 -10.17 0.07
N TYR A 41 4.90 -8.95 -0.03
CA TYR A 41 4.13 -7.72 -0.27
C TYR A 41 4.82 -6.90 -1.35
N ALA A 42 4.05 -6.29 -2.26
CA ALA A 42 4.60 -5.44 -3.31
C ALA A 42 4.61 -3.96 -2.87
N GLY A 43 3.65 -3.56 -2.03
CA GLY A 43 3.57 -2.23 -1.48
C GLY A 43 4.66 -1.96 -0.45
N LEU A 44 5.38 -0.84 -0.63
CA LEU A 44 6.41 -0.38 0.29
C LEU A 44 5.93 -0.32 1.77
N PRO A 45 4.71 0.16 2.09
CA PRO A 45 4.24 0.21 3.48
C PRO A 45 4.06 -1.17 4.11
N ASN A 46 3.46 -2.13 3.39
CA ASN A 46 3.26 -3.47 3.92
C ASN A 46 4.57 -4.23 4.04
N LEU A 47 5.53 -3.98 3.14
CA LEU A 47 6.87 -4.54 3.20
C LEU A 47 7.66 -3.99 4.42
N LEU A 48 7.55 -2.68 4.71
CA LEU A 48 8.17 -2.05 5.87
C LEU A 48 7.62 -2.57 7.21
N VAL A 49 6.32 -2.85 7.27
CA VAL A 49 5.67 -3.38 8.49
C VAL A 49 5.65 -4.91 8.50
N ASN A 50 6.11 -5.55 7.42
CA ASN A 50 6.06 -7.01 7.17
C ASN A 50 4.68 -7.64 7.48
N ARG A 51 3.61 -6.88 7.26
CA ARG A 51 2.22 -7.29 7.48
C ARG A 51 1.31 -6.53 6.53
N GLU A 52 0.17 -7.11 6.20
CA GLU A 52 -0.86 -6.43 5.39
C GLU A 52 -1.58 -5.36 6.25
N VAL A 53 -1.15 -4.11 6.13
CA VAL A 53 -1.79 -2.95 6.77
C VAL A 53 -2.77 -2.28 5.83
N THR A 54 -2.42 -2.23 4.55
CA THR A 54 -3.25 -1.66 3.47
C THR A 54 -3.54 -2.71 2.41
N PRO A 55 -4.78 -2.77 1.87
CA PRO A 55 -5.11 -3.72 0.84
C PRO A 55 -4.32 -3.44 -0.44
N GLU A 56 -3.69 -4.49 -0.97
CA GLU A 56 -2.93 -4.46 -2.22
C GLU A 56 -3.69 -5.18 -3.35
N LEU A 57 -4.04 -4.42 -4.38
CA LEU A 57 -4.62 -4.93 -5.61
C LEU A 57 -3.53 -5.07 -6.66
N LEU A 58 -3.08 -6.31 -6.87
CA LEU A 58 -2.03 -6.67 -7.81
C LEU A 58 -2.61 -7.30 -9.07
N GLN A 59 -2.11 -6.87 -10.23
CA GLN A 59 -2.40 -7.45 -11.54
C GLN A 59 -3.90 -7.61 -11.84
N GLU A 60 -4.40 -8.85 -11.88
CA GLU A 60 -5.80 -9.14 -12.18
C GLU A 60 -6.75 -8.67 -11.08
N LYS A 61 -6.24 -8.43 -9.86
CA LYS A 61 -6.99 -7.81 -8.77
C LYS A 61 -7.05 -6.30 -8.88
N ALA A 62 -6.17 -5.66 -9.67
CA ALA A 62 -6.17 -4.23 -9.96
C ALA A 62 -7.29 -3.85 -10.94
N THR A 63 -8.53 -4.20 -10.58
CA THR A 63 -9.74 -3.84 -11.32
C THR A 63 -10.37 -2.61 -10.72
N SER A 64 -10.99 -1.79 -11.57
CA SER A 64 -11.81 -0.65 -11.14
C SER A 64 -12.88 -1.07 -10.12
N ARG A 65 -13.46 -2.26 -10.31
CA ARG A 65 -14.43 -2.84 -9.39
C ARG A 65 -13.83 -3.15 -8.02
N GLY A 66 -12.68 -3.82 -7.95
CA GLY A 66 -12.02 -4.10 -6.67
C GLY A 66 -11.65 -2.83 -5.91
N ILE A 67 -11.14 -1.82 -6.64
CA ILE A 67 -10.84 -0.50 -6.05
C ILE A 67 -12.12 0.14 -5.50
N ALA A 68 -13.19 0.18 -6.31
CA ALA A 68 -14.47 0.75 -5.92
C ALA A 68 -15.09 0.03 -4.72
N GLU A 69 -15.02 -1.30 -4.65
CA GLU A 69 -15.52 -2.08 -3.52
C GLU A 69 -14.76 -1.73 -2.23
N HIS A 70 -13.43 -1.66 -2.27
CA HIS A 70 -12.63 -1.27 -1.10
C HIS A 70 -12.89 0.18 -0.66
N LEU A 71 -12.98 1.11 -1.61
CA LEU A 71 -13.27 2.50 -1.32
C LEU A 71 -14.69 2.68 -0.79
N SER A 72 -15.69 2.04 -1.40
CA SER A 72 -17.10 2.14 -0.97
C SER A 72 -17.27 1.60 0.44
N ARG A 73 -16.61 0.48 0.78
CA ARG A 73 -16.60 -0.04 2.16
C ARG A 73 -16.05 0.97 3.16
N TRP A 74 -15.04 1.76 2.80
CA TRP A 74 -14.51 2.80 3.70
C TRP A 74 -15.34 4.09 3.72
N LEU A 75 -16.15 4.33 2.69
CA LEU A 75 -17.06 5.46 2.60
C LEU A 75 -18.37 5.20 3.33
N GLU A 76 -18.89 3.98 3.25
CA GLU A 76 -20.20 3.59 3.80
C GLU A 76 -20.10 3.11 5.25
N ASP A 77 -18.98 2.45 5.61
CA ASP A 77 -18.79 1.88 6.94
C ASP A 77 -17.72 2.64 7.74
N GLU A 78 -18.20 3.47 8.67
CA GLU A 78 -17.36 4.22 9.59
C GLU A 78 -16.56 3.28 10.52
N GLN A 79 -17.08 2.10 10.88
CA GLN A 79 -16.31 1.13 11.68
C GLN A 79 -15.13 0.59 10.90
N CYS A 80 -15.32 0.25 9.62
CA CYS A 80 -14.23 -0.23 8.76
C CYS A 80 -13.14 0.84 8.56
N ARG A 81 -13.55 2.12 8.46
CA ARG A 81 -12.61 3.26 8.42
C ARG A 81 -11.81 3.39 9.72
N GLN A 82 -12.47 3.28 10.86
CA GLN A 82 -11.83 3.35 12.18
C GLN A 82 -10.90 2.14 12.43
N GLU A 83 -11.27 0.95 11.95
CA GLU A 83 -10.43 -0.25 12.04
C GLU A 83 -9.11 -0.09 11.30
N ILE A 84 -9.12 0.45 10.08
CA ILE A 84 -7.87 0.68 9.32
C ILE A 84 -7.02 1.77 9.98
N SER A 85 -7.65 2.86 10.41
CA SER A 85 -6.98 3.90 11.21
C SER A 85 -6.37 3.33 12.51
N GLY A 86 -7.09 2.42 13.17
CA GLY A 86 -6.64 1.70 14.36
C GLY A 86 -5.53 0.69 14.07
N ASN A 87 -5.57 0.03 12.91
CA ASN A 87 -4.54 -0.90 12.48
C ASN A 87 -3.22 -0.16 12.28
N TRP A 88 -3.25 1.05 11.71
CA TRP A 88 -2.11 1.96 11.63
C TRP A 88 -1.56 2.37 13.01
N LYS A 89 -2.42 2.64 14.00
CA LYS A 89 -1.99 2.96 15.37
C LYS A 89 -1.26 1.79 16.05
N LYS A 90 -1.60 0.55 15.72
CA LYS A 90 -0.94 -0.66 16.25
C LYS A 90 0.45 -0.93 15.64
N SER A 91 0.75 -0.41 14.45
CA SER A 91 2.10 -0.47 13.85
C SER A 91 3.01 0.63 14.44
N ALA A 92 3.47 0.41 15.67
CA ALA A 92 4.11 1.44 16.48
C ALA A 92 5.62 1.70 16.20
N ARG A 93 6.23 1.22 15.11
CA ARG A 93 7.72 1.24 15.01
C ARG A 93 8.49 1.67 13.73
N PRO A 94 7.95 1.88 12.51
CA PRO A 94 8.82 2.21 11.36
C PRO A 94 9.04 3.69 11.04
N TRP A 95 8.31 4.62 11.65
CA TRP A 95 8.16 6.00 11.15
C TRP A 95 9.17 7.01 11.70
N ASP A 96 10.37 6.54 12.06
CA ASP A 96 11.42 7.40 12.59
C ASP A 96 11.91 8.37 11.49
N PRO A 97 12.23 9.64 11.79
CA PRO A 97 12.63 10.63 10.77
C PRO A 97 13.82 10.18 9.90
N GLY A 98 14.64 9.25 10.38
CA GLY A 98 15.74 8.66 9.62
C GLY A 98 15.31 7.87 8.38
N VAL A 99 14.17 7.17 8.43
CA VAL A 99 13.63 6.42 7.27
C VAL A 99 13.05 7.37 6.22
N LEU A 100 12.53 8.54 6.65
CA LEU A 100 12.01 9.59 5.78
C LEU A 100 13.08 10.19 4.86
N CYS A 101 14.31 10.32 5.38
CA CYS A 101 15.42 10.92 4.65
C CYS A 101 15.85 10.05 3.46
N THR A 102 15.79 8.71 3.61
CA THR A 102 16.16 7.76 2.55
C THR A 102 15.19 7.79 1.37
N VAL A 103 13.88 7.94 1.62
CA VAL A 103 12.89 7.88 0.53
C VAL A 103 12.79 9.19 -0.25
N ARG A 104 13.06 10.33 0.39
CA ARG A 104 13.08 11.63 -0.30
C ARG A 104 14.27 11.80 -1.26
N GLN A 105 15.32 10.98 -1.14
CA GLN A 105 16.52 11.09 -1.98
C GLN A 105 16.44 10.35 -3.33
N HIS A 106 15.44 9.50 -3.57
CA HIS A 106 15.32 8.70 -4.80
C HIS A 106 14.16 9.15 -5.72
N SER A 107 13.65 10.37 -5.55
CA SER A 107 12.75 11.02 -6.50
C SER A 107 13.54 12.05 -7.31
N PHE A 108 14.16 11.60 -8.41
CA PHE A 108 14.60 12.45 -9.52
C PHE A 108 14.10 11.83 -10.82
#